data_AF-A0A2V7CLW2-F1
#
_entry.id   AF-A0A2V7CLW2-F1
#
_cell.length_a   1.000
_cell.length_b   1.000
_cell.length_c   1.000
_cell.angle_alpha   90.00
_cell.angle_beta   90.00
_cell.angle_gamma   90.00
#
_symmetry.space_group_name_H-M   'P 1'
#
loop_
_entity.id
_entity.type
_entity.pdbx_description
1 polymer ?
#
loop_
_entity_poly.entity_id
_entity_poly.type
_entity_poly.pdbx_seq_one_letter_code
_entity_poly.pdbx_strand_id
1 'polypeptide(L)'
;MALDAGGDRPIELHLDSPDGALGAIFVLIDTADTLRSALRLLCRGQIGGPAIGVVTAADHCAAVPHARFHLSQPTARFAGTPEEIAAQSRQQQELLWKLYGRLARRTGRPAEEIAEDTRRGRYLDAREALDYGLIDEITAAR
;
A
#
# COMPACT_ATOMS: atom_id res chain seq x y z
N MET A 1 -6.38 -18.42 6.32
CA MET A 1 -7.29 -17.53 5.58
C MET A 1 -8.72 -17.78 6.04
N ALA A 2 -9.06 -17.29 7.23
CA ALA A 2 -10.33 -17.57 7.93
C ALA A 2 -10.91 -16.31 8.60
N LEU A 3 -10.59 -15.12 8.06
CA LEU A 3 -11.10 -13.86 8.60
C LEU A 3 -12.59 -13.65 8.28
N ASP A 4 -13.13 -14.35 7.28
CA ASP A 4 -14.51 -14.20 6.78
C ASP A 4 -15.37 -15.48 6.98
N ALA A 5 -14.91 -16.40 7.81
CA ALA A 5 -15.60 -17.67 8.07
C ALA A 5 -16.79 -17.55 9.04
N GLY A 6 -16.96 -16.39 9.70
CA GLY A 6 -17.94 -16.16 10.77
C GLY A 6 -19.07 -15.17 10.46
N GLY A 7 -19.16 -14.64 9.24
CA GLY A 7 -20.23 -13.73 8.78
C GLY A 7 -19.72 -12.43 8.15
N ASP A 8 -20.63 -11.66 7.55
CA ASP A 8 -20.32 -10.50 6.68
C ASP A 8 -20.03 -9.18 7.43
N ARG A 9 -19.52 -9.27 8.66
CA ARG A 9 -19.23 -8.07 9.46
C ARG A 9 -17.96 -7.39 8.93
N PRO A 10 -17.92 -6.05 8.85
CA PRO A 10 -16.72 -5.34 8.42
C PRO A 10 -15.49 -5.76 9.24
N ILE A 11 -14.40 -6.06 8.54
CA ILE A 11 -13.11 -6.41 9.14
C ILE A 11 -12.33 -5.12 9.30
N GLU A 12 -11.83 -4.84 10.51
CA GLU A 12 -10.95 -3.69 10.75
C GLU A 12 -9.48 -4.16 10.81
N LEU A 13 -8.64 -3.60 9.95
CA LEU A 13 -7.21 -3.83 9.89
C LEU A 13 -6.47 -2.58 10.38
N HIS A 14 -5.61 -2.73 11.37
CA HIS A 14 -4.76 -1.64 11.86
C HIS A 14 -3.38 -1.80 11.23
N LEU A 15 -2.90 -0.77 10.53
CA LEU A 15 -1.66 -0.82 9.76
C LEU A 15 -0.65 0.19 10.31
N ASP A 16 0.50 -0.33 10.73
CA ASP A 16 1.73 0.40 11.04
C ASP A 16 2.90 -0.40 10.47
N SER A 17 3.46 0.08 9.36
CA SER A 17 4.44 -0.67 8.57
C SER A 17 5.34 0.32 7.82
N PRO A 18 6.51 0.68 8.36
CA PRO A 18 7.37 1.69 7.77
C PRO A 18 7.95 1.31 6.41
N ASP A 19 7.94 0.00 6.08
CA ASP A 19 8.25 -0.55 4.76
C ASP A 19 7.56 -1.94 4.61
N GLY A 20 7.70 -2.60 3.47
CA GLY A 20 7.23 -3.97 3.26
C GLY A 20 7.79 -4.60 1.99
N ALA A 21 7.88 -5.94 1.96
CA ALA A 21 8.28 -6.64 0.74
C ALA A 21 7.12 -6.60 -0.28
N LEU A 22 7.41 -6.19 -1.52
CA LEU A 22 6.41 -6.01 -2.57
C LEU A 22 5.52 -7.25 -2.79
N GLY A 23 6.12 -8.45 -2.80
CA GLY A 23 5.38 -9.70 -2.92
C GLY A 23 4.44 -9.98 -1.74
N ALA A 24 4.86 -9.66 -0.51
CA ALA A 24 4.01 -9.83 0.68
C ALA A 24 2.80 -8.89 0.66
N ILE A 25 2.99 -7.67 0.15
CA ILE A 25 1.90 -6.71 -0.02
C ILE A 25 0.89 -7.21 -1.06
N PHE A 26 1.35 -7.77 -2.18
CA PHE A 26 0.42 -8.38 -3.14
C PHE A 26 -0.37 -9.54 -2.55
N VAL A 27 0.25 -10.39 -1.71
CA VAL A 27 -0.48 -11.44 -1.00
C VAL A 27 -1.58 -10.85 -0.10
N LEU A 28 -1.29 -9.76 0.61
CA LEU A 28 -2.29 -9.08 1.44
C LEU A 28 -3.42 -8.48 0.61
N ILE A 29 -3.08 -7.80 -0.49
CA ILE A 29 -4.05 -7.23 -1.43
C ILE A 29 -4.95 -8.34 -2.01
N ASP A 30 -4.37 -9.42 -2.51
CA ASP A 30 -5.13 -10.52 -3.10
C ASP A 30 -6.00 -11.22 -2.04
N THR A 31 -5.49 -11.36 -0.81
CA THR A 31 -6.28 -11.90 0.29
C THR A 31 -7.46 -10.99 0.61
N ALA A 32 -7.24 -9.68 0.67
CA ALA A 32 -8.28 -8.70 0.97
C ALA A 32 -9.33 -8.62 -0.15
N ASP A 33 -8.91 -8.61 -1.42
CA ASP A 33 -9.79 -8.58 -2.60
C ASP A 33 -10.70 -9.83 -2.69
N THR A 34 -10.37 -10.92 -1.98
CA THR A 34 -11.20 -12.15 -1.95
C THR A 34 -12.16 -12.23 -0.77
N LEU A 35 -12.12 -11.27 0.17
CA LEU A 35 -13.05 -11.20 1.29
C LEU A 35 -14.44 -10.79 0.79
N ARG A 36 -15.51 -11.39 1.35
CA ARG A 36 -16.89 -10.90 1.15
C ARG A 36 -17.19 -9.75 2.09
N SER A 37 -16.65 -9.80 3.31
CA SER A 37 -16.75 -8.71 4.28
C SER A 37 -15.96 -7.49 3.83
N ALA A 38 -16.54 -6.31 4.02
CA ALA A 38 -15.86 -5.05 3.76
C ALA A 38 -14.62 -4.87 4.66
N LEU A 39 -13.49 -4.47 4.07
CA LEU A 39 -12.25 -4.19 4.78
C LEU A 39 -12.14 -2.70 5.09
N ARG A 40 -12.09 -2.39 6.40
CA ARG A 40 -11.77 -1.06 6.93
C ARG A 40 -10.32 -1.02 7.38
N LEU A 41 -9.56 -0.07 6.87
CA LEU A 41 -8.16 0.11 7.20
C LEU A 41 -8.00 1.33 8.11
N LEU A 42 -7.26 1.17 9.21
CA LEU A 42 -6.86 2.25 10.10
C LEU A 42 -5.33 2.37 10.10
N CYS A 43 -4.82 3.41 9.45
CA CYS A 43 -3.41 3.74 9.42
C CYS A 43 -2.98 4.43 10.72
N ARG A 44 -1.97 3.86 11.38
CA ARG A 44 -1.35 4.37 12.60
C ARG A 44 0.17 4.37 12.44
N GLY A 45 0.86 5.23 13.19
CA GLY A 45 2.32 5.29 13.12
C GLY A 45 2.83 5.71 11.75
N GLN A 46 3.59 4.84 11.08
CA GLN A 46 4.16 5.12 9.77
C GLN A 46 3.84 4.01 8.78
N ILE A 47 3.38 4.39 7.58
CA ILE A 47 3.15 3.47 6.46
C ILE A 47 4.09 3.89 5.33
N GLY A 48 5.01 3.02 4.93
CA GLY A 48 6.02 3.38 3.94
C GLY A 48 6.29 2.31 2.90
N GLY A 49 6.95 2.72 1.83
CA GLY A 49 7.35 1.84 0.74
C GLY A 49 6.16 1.10 0.12
N PRO A 50 6.32 -0.19 -0.24
CA PRO A 50 5.24 -1.00 -0.77
C PRO A 50 4.05 -1.15 0.17
N ALA A 51 4.20 -1.01 1.50
CA ALA A 51 3.11 -1.20 2.45
C ALA A 51 1.93 -0.22 2.24
N ILE A 52 2.20 0.94 1.64
CA ILE A 52 1.15 1.88 1.20
C ILE A 52 0.15 1.19 0.26
N GLY A 53 0.58 0.18 -0.50
CA GLY A 53 -0.26 -0.62 -1.38
C GLY A 53 -1.50 -1.23 -0.74
N VAL A 54 -1.46 -1.54 0.57
CA VAL A 54 -2.57 -2.16 1.30
C VAL A 54 -3.82 -1.27 1.28
N VAL A 55 -3.66 0.06 1.20
CA VAL A 55 -4.80 1.00 1.11
C VAL A 55 -5.64 0.78 -0.15
N THR A 56 -5.08 0.15 -1.19
CA THR A 56 -5.78 -0.12 -2.46
C THR A 56 -6.71 -1.33 -2.43
N ALA A 57 -6.70 -2.07 -1.32
CA ALA A 57 -7.56 -3.22 -1.07
C ALA A 57 -8.64 -2.91 0.00
N ALA A 58 -8.59 -1.74 0.64
CA ALA A 58 -9.56 -1.35 1.64
C ALA A 58 -10.78 -0.68 0.99
N ASP A 59 -11.98 -1.00 1.47
CA ASP A 59 -13.21 -0.31 1.11
C ASP A 59 -13.25 1.10 1.71
N HIS A 60 -12.73 1.24 2.94
CA HIS A 60 -12.60 2.52 3.64
C HIS A 60 -11.26 2.57 4.36
N CYS A 61 -10.54 3.66 4.22
CA CYS A 61 -9.23 3.87 4.81
C CYS A 61 -9.21 5.16 5.64
N ALA A 62 -8.97 5.05 6.93
CA ALA A 62 -8.82 6.17 7.84
C ALA A 62 -7.37 6.24 8.37
N ALA A 63 -6.93 7.43 8.79
CA ALA A 63 -5.67 7.59 9.50
C ALA A 63 -5.83 8.39 10.79
N VAL A 64 -4.96 8.13 11.77
CA VAL A 64 -4.85 8.99 12.96
C VAL A 64 -4.08 10.29 12.62
N PRO A 65 -4.26 11.39 13.37
CA PRO A 65 -3.72 12.70 13.01
C PRO A 65 -2.19 12.77 12.88
N HIS A 66 -1.48 11.86 13.56
CA HIS A 66 -0.01 11.79 13.54
C HIS A 66 0.53 10.69 12.62
N ALA A 67 -0.33 10.02 11.85
CA ALA A 67 0.12 9.04 10.87
C ALA A 67 0.98 9.71 9.79
N ARG A 68 2.01 9.00 9.34
CA ARG A 68 2.91 9.44 8.28
C ARG A 68 2.95 8.42 7.16
N PHE A 69 2.98 8.91 5.93
CA PHE A 69 3.09 8.08 4.73
C PHE A 69 4.40 8.40 4.02
N HIS A 70 5.21 7.38 3.76
CA HIS A 70 6.48 7.53 3.07
C HIS A 70 6.41 6.82 1.71
N LEU A 71 6.14 7.61 0.67
CA LEU A 71 6.18 7.16 -0.71
C LEU A 71 7.64 6.94 -1.10
N SER A 72 8.11 5.70 -1.01
CA SER A 72 9.48 5.32 -1.35
C SER A 72 9.51 4.11 -2.28
N GLN A 73 10.43 4.13 -3.23
CA GLN A 73 10.71 2.96 -4.03
C GLN A 73 11.42 1.91 -3.16
N PRO A 74 10.98 0.63 -3.18
CA PRO A 74 11.63 -0.41 -2.41
C PRO A 74 13.05 -0.66 -2.91
N THR A 75 13.98 -0.84 -1.97
CA THR A 75 15.34 -1.24 -2.30
C THR A 75 15.39 -2.76 -2.48
N ALA A 76 15.78 -3.22 -3.67
CA ALA A 76 15.97 -4.64 -3.96
C ALA A 76 17.45 -4.95 -4.20
N ARG A 77 17.91 -6.09 -3.68
CA ARG A 77 19.24 -6.65 -3.97
C ARG A 77 19.04 -8.00 -4.66
N PHE A 78 19.62 -8.14 -5.83
CA PHE A 78 19.58 -9.39 -6.61
C PHE A 78 20.96 -10.05 -6.58
N ALA A 79 20.98 -11.37 -6.69
CA ALA A 79 22.20 -12.17 -6.79
C ALA A 79 22.02 -13.22 -7.89
N GLY A 80 23.11 -13.64 -8.50
CA GLY A 80 23.12 -14.61 -9.60
C GLY A 80 24.00 -14.18 -10.77
N THR A 81 23.87 -14.88 -11.89
CA THR A 81 24.47 -14.47 -13.17
C THR A 81 23.87 -13.14 -13.65
N PRO A 82 24.54 -12.43 -14.59
CA PRO A 82 23.98 -11.22 -15.19
C PRO A 82 22.56 -11.42 -15.76
N GLU A 83 22.31 -12.56 -16.39
CA GLU A 83 21.00 -12.90 -16.95
C GLU A 83 19.93 -13.08 -15.85
N GLU A 84 20.27 -13.77 -14.75
CA GLU A 84 19.39 -13.97 -13.60
C GLU A 84 19.06 -12.65 -12.90
N ILE A 85 20.06 -11.77 -12.72
CA ILE A 85 19.86 -10.43 -12.15
C ILE A 85 18.93 -9.60 -13.05
N ALA A 86 19.14 -9.65 -14.37
CA ALA A 86 18.30 -8.93 -15.32
C ALA A 86 16.85 -9.43 -15.31
N ALA A 87 16.64 -10.74 -15.17
CA ALA A 87 15.31 -11.35 -15.08
C ALA A 87 14.58 -10.92 -13.78
N GLN A 88 15.25 -11.02 -12.63
CA GLN A 88 14.68 -10.61 -11.34
C GLN A 88 14.34 -9.11 -11.31
N SER A 89 15.21 -8.27 -11.87
CA SER A 89 14.98 -6.82 -11.97
C SER A 89 13.74 -6.49 -12.80
N ARG A 90 13.56 -7.15 -13.97
CA ARG A 90 12.36 -6.98 -14.80
C ARG A 90 11.09 -7.38 -14.05
N GLN A 91 11.10 -8.53 -13.38
CA GLN A 91 9.95 -8.99 -12.59
C GLN A 91 9.59 -8.01 -11.46
N GLN A 92 10.59 -7.48 -10.76
CA GLN A 92 10.38 -6.48 -9.70
C GLN A 92 9.77 -5.18 -10.28
N GLN A 93 10.25 -4.72 -11.43
CA GLN A 93 9.71 -3.54 -12.11
C GLN A 93 8.26 -3.75 -12.56
N GLU A 94 7.92 -4.93 -13.10
CA GLU A 94 6.54 -5.27 -13.47
C GLU A 94 5.60 -5.24 -12.27
N LEU A 95 6.02 -5.80 -11.13
CA LEU A 95 5.24 -5.76 -9.90
C LEU A 95 5.06 -4.33 -9.37
N LEU A 96 6.11 -3.48 -9.46
CA LEU A 96 6.01 -2.08 -9.07
C LEU A 96 4.99 -1.31 -9.91
N TRP A 97 5.02 -1.49 -11.22
CA TRP A 97 4.05 -0.85 -12.11
C TRP A 97 2.62 -1.33 -11.87
N LYS A 98 2.42 -2.60 -11.53
CA LYS A 98 1.10 -3.10 -11.08
C LYS A 98 0.63 -2.39 -9.82
N LEU A 99 1.54 -2.17 -8.85
CA LEU A 99 1.23 -1.47 -7.61
C LEU A 99 0.86 0.00 -7.88
N TYR A 100 1.66 0.70 -8.70
CA TYR A 100 1.36 2.07 -9.10
C TYR A 100 0.03 2.18 -9.83
N GLY A 101 -0.32 1.20 -10.67
CA GLY A 101 -1.64 1.14 -11.29
C GLY A 101 -2.80 0.99 -10.29
N ARG A 102 -2.61 0.24 -9.20
CA ARG A 102 -3.62 0.17 -8.11
C ARG A 102 -3.71 1.48 -7.35
N LEU A 103 -2.57 2.06 -6.98
CA LEU A 103 -2.53 3.34 -6.28
C LEU A 103 -3.14 4.46 -7.12
N ALA A 104 -2.88 4.50 -8.43
CA ALA A 104 -3.47 5.45 -9.36
C ALA A 104 -5.00 5.40 -9.36
N ARG A 105 -5.57 4.19 -9.37
CA ARG A 105 -7.04 4.03 -9.26
C ARG A 105 -7.59 4.50 -7.93
N ARG A 106 -6.87 4.27 -6.84
CA ARG A 106 -7.28 4.67 -5.49
C ARG A 106 -7.20 6.20 -5.29
N THR A 107 -6.12 6.82 -5.74
CA THR A 107 -5.82 8.25 -5.53
C THR A 107 -6.42 9.16 -6.58
N GLY A 108 -6.77 8.63 -7.77
CA GLY A 108 -7.14 9.43 -8.93
C GLY A 108 -5.96 10.11 -9.64
N ARG A 109 -4.72 9.78 -9.26
CA ARG A 109 -3.48 10.34 -9.85
C ARG A 109 -2.91 9.42 -10.94
N PRO A 110 -2.21 9.94 -11.95
CA PRO A 110 -1.50 9.11 -12.93
C PRO A 110 -0.45 8.20 -12.27
N ALA A 111 -0.28 6.99 -12.79
CA ALA A 111 0.70 6.03 -12.26
C ALA A 111 2.14 6.57 -12.36
N GLU A 112 2.42 7.37 -13.38
CA GLU A 112 3.71 8.03 -13.61
C GLU A 112 4.02 9.07 -12.52
N GLU A 113 3.02 9.80 -12.05
CA GLU A 113 3.16 10.77 -10.95
C GLU A 113 3.53 10.05 -9.64
N ILE A 114 2.82 8.94 -9.36
CA ILE A 114 3.09 8.10 -8.17
C ILE A 114 4.47 7.46 -8.27
N ALA A 115 4.88 7.01 -9.45
CA ALA A 115 6.21 6.46 -9.68
C ALA A 115 7.31 7.50 -9.42
N GLU A 116 7.10 8.76 -9.81
CA GLU A 116 8.06 9.84 -9.55
C GLU A 116 8.08 10.25 -8.07
N ASP A 117 6.92 10.37 -7.42
CA ASP A 117 6.84 10.67 -5.98
C ASP A 117 7.53 9.59 -5.14
N THR A 118 7.34 8.31 -5.49
CA THR A 118 8.00 7.19 -4.81
C THR A 118 9.51 7.15 -5.08
N ARG A 119 9.95 7.53 -6.28
CA ARG A 119 11.38 7.68 -6.59
C ARG A 119 12.04 8.80 -5.78
N ARG A 120 11.32 9.89 -5.53
CA ARG A 120 11.80 11.05 -4.74
C ARG A 120 11.81 10.81 -3.24
N GLY A 121 11.13 9.77 -2.74
CA GLY A 121 11.05 9.51 -1.31
C GLY A 121 10.16 10.53 -0.57
N ARG A 122 8.98 10.81 -1.12
CA ARG A 122 8.09 11.85 -0.58
C ARG A 122 7.46 11.40 0.75
N TYR A 123 7.53 12.25 1.77
CA TYR A 123 6.75 12.11 2.99
C TYR A 123 5.45 12.89 2.87
N LEU A 124 4.37 12.31 3.40
CA LEU A 124 3.07 12.94 3.55
C LEU A 124 2.62 12.79 5.01
N ASP A 125 2.14 13.85 5.62
CA ASP A 125 1.36 13.76 6.85
C ASP A 125 -0.08 13.24 6.58
N ALA A 126 -0.88 13.07 7.63
CA ALA A 126 -2.25 12.57 7.48
C ALA A 126 -3.14 13.47 6.60
N ARG A 127 -2.92 14.79 6.62
CA ARG A 127 -3.69 15.73 5.80
C ARG A 127 -3.26 15.67 4.35
N GLU A 128 -1.95 15.67 4.11
CA GLU A 128 -1.40 15.51 2.78
C GLU A 128 -1.77 14.16 2.17
N ALA A 129 -1.84 13.08 2.97
CA ALA A 129 -2.29 11.77 2.51
C ALA A 129 -3.78 11.75 2.13
N LEU A 130 -4.63 12.49 2.86
CA LEU A 130 -6.03 12.69 2.50
C LEU A 130 -6.14 13.46 1.18
N ASP A 131 -5.42 14.58 1.05
CA ASP A 131 -5.40 15.38 -0.18
C ASP A 131 -4.70 14.63 -1.34
N TYR A 132 -3.85 13.64 -1.04
CA TYR A 132 -3.25 12.73 -2.02
C TYR A 132 -4.23 11.67 -2.51
N GLY A 133 -5.29 11.36 -1.75
CA GLY A 133 -6.23 10.28 -2.02
C GLY A 133 -5.76 8.90 -1.53
N LEU A 134 -4.79 8.83 -0.63
CA LEU A 134 -4.37 7.55 -0.01
C LEU A 134 -5.38 7.08 1.05
N ILE A 135 -6.07 8.02 1.70
CA ILE A 135 -7.03 7.79 2.77
C ILE A 135 -8.31 8.59 2.50
N ASP A 136 -9.40 8.19 3.14
CA ASP A 136 -10.73 8.80 3.01
C ASP A 136 -11.04 9.77 4.15
N GLU A 137 -10.48 9.56 5.34
CA GLU A 137 -10.70 10.44 6.49
C GLU A 137 -9.55 10.42 7.51
N ILE A 138 -9.50 11.46 8.34
CA ILE A 138 -8.64 11.53 9.52
C ILE A 138 -9.51 11.38 10.75
N THR A 139 -9.25 10.34 11.56
CA THR A 139 -10.08 10.01 12.74
C THR A 139 -9.30 10.18 14.03
N ALA A 140 -9.98 10.67 15.08
CA ALA A 140 -9.40 10.68 16.41
C ALA A 140 -9.35 9.24 16.92
N ALA A 141 -8.15 8.76 17.29
CA ALA A 141 -7.97 7.44 17.89
C ALA A 141 -8.93 7.28 19.09
N ARG A 142 -9.93 6.40 18.95
CA ARG A 142 -10.75 5.93 20.07
C ARG A 142 -10.11 4.72 20.73
#